data_AF-A0A833RL07-F1
#
_entry.id   AF-A0A833RL07-F1
#
_cell.length_a   1.000
_cell.length_b   1.000
_cell.length_c   1.000
_cell.angle_alpha   90.00
_cell.angle_beta   90.00
_cell.angle_gamma   90.00
#
_symmetry.space_group_name_H-M   'P 1'
#
loop_
_entity.id
_entity.type
_entity.pdbx_description
1 polymer ?
#
loop_
_entity_poly.entity_id
_entity_poly.type
_entity_poly.pdbx_seq_one_letter_code
_entity_poly.pdbx_strand_id
1 'polypeptide(L)'
;MHLILLWGVLDVNFHSPIIQELSNVPILKNAPAKRLILFVADGLRFRTFIDAPPKYLKHIMTDKGAWGISHTRMPTESRPGIVAICAGLYEDPSAIFKGWKENPVDFDSIFNQSYVSWAWGSPDIIPMFTRGTRDNIHGDSYPAEWQNFDIMHGQIWRLDSWVFDKYIDWLREDAHKYKNAERVVLFLHLLGCDTTGHTAKPYSKYEKNLPIYILYIEKK
;
A
#
# COMPACT_ATOMS: atom_id res chain seq x y z
N MET A 1 1.83 -16.83 40.65
CA MET A 1 1.12 -17.75 39.73
C MET A 1 0.36 -16.99 38.63
N HIS A 2 -0.67 -16.20 38.94
CA HIS A 2 -1.48 -15.52 37.90
C HIS A 2 -0.68 -14.57 36.99
N LEU A 3 0.27 -13.80 37.54
CA LEU A 3 1.13 -12.91 36.75
C LEU A 3 2.07 -13.67 35.80
N ILE A 4 2.53 -14.86 36.19
CA ILE A 4 3.41 -15.69 35.37
C ILE A 4 2.61 -16.30 34.22
N LEU A 5 1.38 -16.75 34.48
CA LEU A 5 0.48 -17.25 33.44
C LEU A 5 0.08 -16.14 32.45
N LEU A 6 -0.24 -14.95 32.96
CA LEU A 6 -0.53 -13.78 32.12
C LEU A 6 0.68 -13.42 31.26
N TRP A 7 1.87 -13.35 31.85
CA TRP A 7 3.11 -13.09 31.12
C TRP A 7 3.36 -14.15 30.04
N GLY A 8 3.20 -15.43 30.36
CA GLY A 8 3.37 -16.52 29.38
C GLY A 8 2.38 -16.44 28.22
N VAL A 9 1.12 -16.08 28.47
CA VAL A 9 0.13 -15.86 27.41
C VAL A 9 0.52 -14.66 26.54
N LEU A 10 0.97 -13.55 27.15
CA LEU A 10 1.41 -12.38 26.40
C LEU A 10 2.66 -12.69 25.55
N ASP A 11 3.65 -13.37 26.12
CA ASP A 11 4.88 -13.74 25.42
C ASP A 11 4.58 -14.63 24.21
N VAL A 12 3.81 -15.71 24.38
CA VAL A 12 3.47 -16.63 23.28
C VAL A 12 2.67 -15.96 22.15
N ASN A 13 1.79 -15.00 22.48
CA ASN A 13 0.90 -14.38 21.48
C ASN A 13 1.48 -13.10 20.85
N PHE A 14 2.41 -12.43 21.52
CA PHE A 14 2.95 -11.13 21.07
C PHE A 14 4.46 -11.15 20.84
N HIS A 15 5.08 -12.33 20.77
CA HIS A 15 6.44 -12.46 20.26
C HIS A 15 6.47 -12.21 18.75
N SER A 16 7.56 -11.62 18.26
CA SER A 16 7.74 -11.41 16.82
C SER A 16 8.00 -12.74 16.11
N PRO A 17 7.24 -13.06 15.04
CA PRO A 17 7.51 -14.22 14.20
C PRO A 17 8.59 -13.92 13.14
N ILE A 18 9.11 -12.69 13.06
CA ILE A 18 10.04 -12.27 12.02
C ILE A 18 11.44 -12.78 12.35
N ILE A 19 11.97 -13.65 11.49
CA ILE A 19 13.32 -14.20 11.61
C ILE A 19 14.31 -13.20 11.00
N GLN A 20 15.32 -12.81 11.78
CA GLN A 20 16.37 -11.90 11.36
C GLN A 20 17.53 -12.66 10.68
N GLU A 21 18.39 -11.92 9.97
CA GLU A 21 19.63 -12.43 9.37
C GLU A 21 19.45 -13.55 8.33
N LEU A 22 18.26 -13.64 7.73
CA LEU A 22 18.02 -14.53 6.60
C LEU A 22 18.84 -14.09 5.38
N SER A 23 19.40 -15.07 4.66
CA SER A 23 20.05 -14.82 3.38
C SER A 23 19.06 -14.26 2.36
N ASN A 24 19.47 -13.24 1.60
CA ASN A 24 18.61 -12.67 0.56
C ASN A 24 18.20 -13.74 -0.48
N VAL A 25 16.91 -13.81 -0.78
CA VAL A 25 16.38 -14.72 -1.78
C VAL A 25 16.59 -14.11 -3.17
N PRO A 26 17.30 -14.79 -4.09
CA PRO A 26 17.54 -14.24 -5.41
C PRO A 26 16.23 -14.10 -6.20
N ILE A 27 16.10 -12.97 -6.89
CA ILE A 27 14.94 -12.66 -7.72
C ILE A 27 14.81 -13.70 -8.85
N LEU A 28 13.57 -14.08 -9.18
CA LEU A 28 13.27 -15.00 -10.27
C LEU A 28 13.85 -14.49 -11.60
N LYS A 29 14.68 -15.33 -12.25
CA LYS A 29 15.37 -14.97 -13.50
C LYS A 29 14.44 -14.73 -14.69
N ASN A 30 13.23 -15.30 -14.67
CA ASN A 30 12.23 -15.20 -15.74
C ASN A 30 11.02 -14.40 -15.27
N ALA A 31 11.24 -13.19 -14.75
CA ALA A 31 10.16 -12.32 -14.29
C ALA A 31 9.21 -11.97 -15.46
N PRO A 32 7.87 -11.97 -15.25
CA PRO A 32 6.91 -11.72 -16.32
C PRO A 32 6.92 -10.27 -16.83
N ALA A 33 7.60 -9.35 -16.14
CA ALA A 33 7.74 -7.96 -16.53
C ALA A 33 8.99 -7.30 -15.92
N LYS A 34 9.38 -6.17 -16.51
CA LYS A 34 10.55 -5.38 -16.09
C LYS A 34 10.19 -4.25 -15.12
N ARG A 35 8.90 -3.88 -15.05
CA ARG A 35 8.38 -2.79 -14.23
C ARG A 35 7.05 -3.17 -13.61
N LEU A 36 6.79 -2.60 -12.44
CA LEU A 36 5.54 -2.77 -11.71
C LEU A 36 4.99 -1.40 -11.33
N ILE A 37 3.74 -1.14 -11.67
CA ILE A 37 2.97 -0.02 -11.11
C ILE A 37 1.92 -0.61 -10.17
N LEU A 38 2.05 -0.31 -8.89
CA LEU A 38 1.19 -0.77 -7.81
C LEU A 38 0.30 0.36 -7.32
N PHE A 39 -0.98 0.29 -7.67
CA PHE A 39 -2.02 1.14 -7.10
C PHE A 39 -2.70 0.41 -5.94
N VAL A 40 -2.77 1.04 -4.77
CA VAL A 40 -3.50 0.52 -3.62
C VAL A 40 -4.57 1.54 -3.24
N ALA A 41 -5.83 1.18 -3.50
CA ALA A 41 -6.99 1.93 -3.01
C ALA A 41 -7.35 1.42 -1.63
N ASP A 42 -6.98 2.18 -0.61
CA ASP A 42 -7.18 1.82 0.78
C ASP A 42 -8.66 1.81 1.15
N GLY A 43 -9.08 0.86 1.97
CA GLY A 43 -10.50 0.70 2.35
C GLY A 43 -11.45 0.26 1.22
N LEU A 44 -10.96 -0.09 0.02
CA LEU A 44 -11.79 -0.55 -1.09
C LEU A 44 -12.40 -1.94 -0.83
N ARG A 45 -13.59 -1.97 -0.25
CA ARG A 45 -14.27 -3.21 0.08
C ARG A 45 -14.92 -3.86 -1.14
N PHE A 46 -14.59 -5.13 -1.39
CA PHE A 46 -15.16 -5.92 -2.50
C PHE A 46 -16.70 -5.89 -2.55
N ARG A 47 -17.37 -6.09 -1.41
CA ARG A 47 -18.85 -6.13 -1.34
C ARG A 47 -19.50 -4.85 -1.84
N THR A 48 -18.90 -3.71 -1.56
CA THR A 48 -19.39 -2.42 -2.02
C THR A 48 -18.98 -2.16 -3.47
N PHE A 49 -17.75 -2.52 -3.81
CA PHE A 49 -17.21 -2.30 -5.15
C PHE A 49 -17.93 -3.10 -6.26
N ILE A 50 -18.29 -4.36 -5.99
CA ILE A 50 -18.83 -5.26 -7.02
C ILE A 50 -20.25 -4.89 -7.47
N ASP A 51 -21.01 -4.20 -6.63
CA ASP A 51 -22.38 -3.78 -6.93
C ASP A 51 -22.41 -2.73 -8.05
N ALA A 52 -21.41 -1.85 -8.11
CA ALA A 52 -21.32 -0.78 -9.10
C ALA A 52 -19.87 -0.39 -9.44
N PRO A 53 -19.06 -1.29 -10.05
CA PRO A 53 -17.69 -0.96 -10.38
C PRO A 53 -17.62 0.13 -11.45
N PRO A 54 -16.64 1.06 -11.39
CA PRO A 54 -16.42 2.05 -12.44
C PRO A 54 -16.28 1.38 -13.81
N LYS A 55 -16.88 1.99 -14.87
CA LYS A 55 -16.92 1.40 -16.22
C LYS A 55 -15.56 0.94 -16.73
N TYR A 56 -14.53 1.76 -16.49
CA TYR A 56 -13.16 1.44 -16.88
C TYR A 56 -12.65 0.18 -16.18
N LEU A 57 -12.79 0.09 -14.86
CA LEU A 57 -12.38 -1.10 -14.11
C LEU A 57 -13.18 -2.33 -14.47
N LYS A 58 -14.50 -2.19 -14.70
CA LYS A 58 -15.33 -3.27 -15.19
C LYS A 58 -14.80 -3.82 -16.52
N HIS A 59 -14.43 -2.95 -17.46
CA HIS A 59 -13.83 -3.35 -18.74
C HIS A 59 -12.48 -4.06 -18.54
N ILE A 60 -11.60 -3.54 -17.67
CA ILE A 60 -10.32 -4.20 -17.36
C ILE A 60 -10.55 -5.60 -16.77
N MET A 61 -11.45 -5.73 -15.80
CA MET A 61 -11.75 -7.01 -15.13
C MET A 61 -12.36 -8.06 -16.06
N THR A 62 -13.10 -7.64 -17.10
CA THR A 62 -13.82 -8.57 -17.98
C THR A 62 -13.05 -8.89 -19.26
N ASP A 63 -12.37 -7.91 -19.85
CA ASP A 63 -11.86 -8.03 -21.23
C ASP A 63 -10.33 -8.02 -21.34
N LYS A 64 -9.59 -7.56 -20.32
CA LYS A 64 -8.14 -7.29 -20.44
C LYS A 64 -7.28 -7.90 -19.34
N GLY A 65 -7.79 -8.00 -18.13
CA GLY A 65 -7.04 -8.32 -16.94
C GLY A 65 -7.52 -9.59 -16.24
N ALA A 66 -6.85 -9.91 -15.14
CA ALA A 66 -7.29 -10.89 -14.17
C ALA A 66 -7.71 -10.17 -12.89
N TRP A 67 -8.72 -10.69 -12.22
CA TRP A 67 -9.18 -10.17 -10.94
C TRP A 67 -9.53 -11.32 -9.99
N GLY A 68 -9.49 -11.02 -8.70
CA GLY A 68 -9.83 -11.97 -7.64
C GLY A 68 -10.13 -11.23 -6.34
N ILE A 69 -10.63 -11.97 -5.36
CA ILE A 69 -10.96 -11.43 -4.03
C ILE A 69 -9.77 -11.67 -3.10
N SER A 70 -9.09 -10.60 -2.70
CA SER A 70 -8.07 -10.67 -1.67
C SER A 70 -8.72 -10.75 -0.29
N HIS A 71 -8.33 -11.74 0.51
CA HIS A 71 -8.81 -11.92 1.88
C HIS A 71 -7.76 -11.36 2.84
N THR A 72 -8.07 -10.23 3.47
CA THR A 72 -7.19 -9.61 4.46
C THR A 72 -7.18 -10.43 5.75
N ARG A 73 -6.03 -10.42 6.43
CA ARG A 73 -5.89 -10.96 7.79
C ARG A 73 -6.12 -9.85 8.81
N MET A 74 -6.49 -10.24 10.01
CA MET A 74 -6.58 -9.33 11.15
C MET A 74 -5.17 -8.95 11.62
N PRO A 75 -4.93 -7.70 12.07
CA PRO A 75 -5.88 -6.58 12.04
C PRO A 75 -6.07 -6.04 10.61
N THR A 76 -7.33 -5.76 10.24
CA THR A 76 -7.67 -5.23 8.90
C THR A 76 -7.49 -3.72 8.83
N GLU A 77 -6.26 -3.28 9.02
CA GLU A 77 -5.82 -1.88 8.91
C GLU A 77 -4.94 -1.68 7.66
N SER A 78 -4.78 -0.42 7.23
CA SER A 78 -4.00 -0.04 6.05
C SER A 78 -2.58 -0.61 6.07
N ARG A 79 -1.88 -0.42 7.19
CA ARG A 79 -0.47 -0.81 7.36
C ARG A 79 -0.26 -2.33 7.23
N PRO A 80 -0.92 -3.20 8.03
CA PRO A 80 -0.88 -4.66 7.85
C PRO A 80 -1.12 -5.12 6.41
N GLY A 81 -2.13 -4.56 5.74
CA GLY A 81 -2.49 -4.95 4.38
C GLY A 81 -1.38 -4.61 3.37
N ILE A 82 -0.80 -3.42 3.49
CA ILE A 82 0.25 -2.95 2.59
C ILE A 82 1.58 -3.69 2.84
N VAL A 83 1.92 -3.98 4.10
CA VAL A 83 3.07 -4.85 4.42
C VAL A 83 2.90 -6.23 3.79
N ALA A 84 1.71 -6.84 3.91
CA ALA A 84 1.45 -8.14 3.29
C ALA A 84 1.58 -8.11 1.76
N ILE A 85 1.15 -7.03 1.10
CA ILE A 85 1.28 -6.88 -0.36
C ILE A 85 2.74 -6.69 -0.78
N CYS A 86 3.48 -5.83 -0.09
CA CYS A 86 4.81 -5.38 -0.53
C CYS A 86 5.97 -6.23 0.01
N ALA A 87 5.77 -6.92 1.13
CA ALA A 87 6.80 -7.72 1.80
C ALA A 87 6.42 -9.21 1.93
N GLY A 88 5.16 -9.58 1.70
CA GLY A 88 4.70 -10.96 1.84
C GLY A 88 4.64 -11.45 3.29
N LEU A 89 4.67 -10.53 4.25
CA LEU A 89 4.64 -10.81 5.69
C LEU A 89 3.31 -10.33 6.29
N TYR A 90 2.80 -11.09 7.26
CA TYR A 90 1.70 -10.59 8.08
C TYR A 90 2.23 -9.62 9.13
N GLU A 91 1.31 -8.80 9.66
CA GLU A 91 1.60 -7.87 10.75
C GLU A 91 2.25 -8.58 11.93
N ASP A 92 3.30 -7.97 12.48
CA ASP A 92 3.99 -8.46 13.66
C ASP A 92 3.13 -8.22 14.91
N PRO A 93 2.66 -9.26 15.61
CA PRO A 93 1.88 -9.10 16.83
C PRO A 93 2.59 -8.27 17.91
N SER A 94 3.92 -8.25 17.92
CA SER A 94 4.72 -7.45 18.86
C SER A 94 4.56 -5.94 18.65
N ALA A 95 4.01 -5.50 17.50
CA ALA A 95 3.70 -4.09 17.24
C ALA A 95 2.73 -3.50 18.28
N ILE A 96 1.97 -4.35 19.00
CA ILE A 96 1.14 -3.92 20.13
C ILE A 96 1.96 -3.20 21.21
N PHE A 97 3.21 -3.61 21.44
CA PHE A 97 4.08 -2.99 22.45
C PHE A 97 4.59 -1.61 22.00
N LYS A 98 4.52 -1.30 20.71
CA LYS A 98 4.79 0.03 20.14
C LYS A 98 3.51 0.82 19.86
N GLY A 99 2.37 0.37 20.39
CA GLY A 99 1.07 1.01 20.19
C GLY A 99 0.64 1.03 18.72
N TRP A 100 1.10 0.08 17.91
CA TRP A 100 0.80 -0.05 16.47
C TRP A 100 1.27 1.13 15.60
N LYS A 101 2.06 2.05 16.16
CA LYS A 101 2.51 3.26 15.46
C LYS A 101 3.73 3.04 14.58
N GLU A 102 4.55 2.05 14.92
CA GLU A 102 5.78 1.75 14.20
C GLU A 102 5.99 0.25 14.12
N ASN A 103 6.56 -0.20 13.00
CA ASN A 103 7.00 -1.58 12.91
C ASN A 103 8.14 -1.82 13.91
N PRO A 104 8.02 -2.85 14.77
CA PRO A 104 9.04 -3.13 15.76
C PRO A 104 10.33 -3.67 15.16
N VAL A 105 10.25 -4.27 13.97
CA VAL A 105 11.32 -4.99 13.29
C VAL A 105 11.38 -4.54 11.83
N ASP A 106 12.60 -4.30 11.33
CA ASP A 106 12.84 -4.02 9.92
C ASP A 106 12.50 -5.25 9.06
N PHE A 107 11.94 -5.02 7.87
CA PHE A 107 11.57 -6.09 6.95
C PHE A 107 12.02 -5.77 5.52
N ASP A 108 12.29 -6.82 4.75
CA ASP A 108 12.61 -6.70 3.33
C ASP A 108 11.32 -6.58 2.50
N SER A 109 11.35 -5.77 1.45
CA SER A 109 10.19 -5.54 0.57
C SER A 109 10.58 -5.52 -0.89
N ILE A 110 9.58 -5.54 -1.79
CA ILE A 110 9.79 -5.37 -3.23
C ILE A 110 10.54 -4.08 -3.58
N PHE A 111 10.44 -3.04 -2.74
CA PHE A 111 11.13 -1.77 -2.95
C PHE A 111 12.63 -1.90 -2.65
N ASN A 112 13.00 -2.60 -1.58
CA ASN A 112 14.39 -2.86 -1.20
C ASN A 112 15.13 -3.72 -2.26
N GLN A 113 14.41 -4.63 -2.92
CA GLN A 113 14.92 -5.52 -3.96
C GLN A 113 14.86 -4.91 -5.39
N SER A 114 14.26 -3.73 -5.52
CA SER A 114 14.16 -3.00 -6.79
C SER A 114 15.48 -2.32 -7.18
N TYR A 115 15.65 -2.00 -8.47
CA TYR A 115 16.73 -1.10 -8.89
C TYR A 115 16.45 0.34 -8.45
N VAL A 116 15.21 0.80 -8.61
CA VAL A 116 14.73 2.09 -8.14
C VAL A 116 13.21 2.03 -7.94
N SER A 117 12.72 2.74 -6.94
CA SER A 117 11.30 2.83 -6.61
C SER A 117 10.87 4.27 -6.35
N TRP A 118 9.63 4.58 -6.73
CA TRP A 118 8.94 5.80 -6.31
C TRP A 118 7.66 5.44 -5.57
N ALA A 119 7.40 6.13 -4.47
CA ALA A 119 6.27 5.90 -3.59
C ALA A 119 5.58 7.22 -3.25
N TRP A 120 4.27 7.31 -3.51
CA TRP A 120 3.48 8.52 -3.24
C TRP A 120 2.20 8.16 -2.48
N GLY A 121 1.90 8.92 -1.41
CA GLY A 121 0.65 8.71 -0.67
C GLY A 121 0.70 9.18 0.78
N SER A 122 0.11 8.37 1.67
CA SER A 122 -0.11 8.73 3.06
C SER A 122 1.20 8.86 3.86
N PRO A 123 1.33 9.88 4.72
CA PRO A 123 2.48 10.02 5.62
C PRO A 123 2.56 8.92 6.68
N ASP A 124 1.52 8.10 6.85
CA ASP A 124 1.55 6.91 7.73
C ASP A 124 2.13 5.68 7.03
N ILE A 125 2.12 5.66 5.69
CA ILE A 125 2.52 4.50 4.88
C ILE A 125 3.88 4.71 4.22
N ILE A 126 4.08 5.82 3.52
CA ILE A 126 5.27 6.03 2.69
C ILE A 126 6.55 6.00 3.52
N PRO A 127 6.64 6.64 4.70
CA PRO A 127 7.84 6.60 5.54
C PRO A 127 8.22 5.20 6.01
N MET A 128 7.28 4.25 6.05
CA MET A 128 7.57 2.86 6.43
C MET A 128 8.52 2.17 5.44
N PHE A 129 8.51 2.60 4.17
CA PHE A 129 9.33 2.03 3.12
C PHE A 129 10.57 2.86 2.78
N THR A 130 10.66 4.11 3.27
CA THR A 130 11.76 5.03 2.96
C THR A 130 12.68 5.30 4.16
N ARG A 131 12.24 5.05 5.39
CA ARG A 131 13.09 5.18 6.58
C ARG A 131 14.14 4.06 6.61
N GLY A 132 15.40 4.43 6.82
CA GLY A 132 16.50 3.47 7.01
C GLY A 132 16.89 2.69 5.75
N THR A 133 16.37 3.06 4.57
CA THR A 133 16.62 2.34 3.31
C THR A 133 17.77 2.93 2.50
N ARG A 134 18.17 2.18 1.47
CA ARG A 134 19.16 2.60 0.46
C ARG A 134 18.63 3.75 -0.39
N ASP A 135 19.51 4.45 -1.09
CA ASP A 135 19.22 5.59 -1.97
C ASP A 135 18.30 5.26 -3.18
N ASN A 136 17.79 4.02 -3.28
CA ASN A 136 16.97 3.56 -4.40
C ASN A 136 15.45 3.78 -4.21
N ILE A 137 14.98 4.23 -3.04
CA ILE A 137 13.55 4.45 -2.77
C ILE A 137 13.29 5.93 -2.57
N HIS A 138 12.51 6.52 -3.48
CA HIS A 138 12.10 7.92 -3.43
C HIS A 138 10.64 8.00 -2.97
N GLY A 139 10.39 8.61 -1.82
CA GLY A 139 9.05 8.70 -1.23
C GLY A 139 8.63 10.14 -0.96
N ASP A 140 7.45 10.53 -1.42
CA ASP A 140 6.80 11.77 -0.99
C ASP A 140 5.43 11.48 -0.36
N SER A 141 5.05 12.29 0.62
CA SER A 141 3.72 12.27 1.20
C SER A 141 3.09 13.66 1.20
N TYR A 142 1.75 13.70 1.10
CA TYR A 142 1.03 14.91 1.43
C TYR A 142 1.12 15.19 2.94
N PRO A 143 0.85 16.43 3.39
CA PRO A 143 0.87 16.77 4.81
C PRO A 143 -0.14 15.96 5.63
N ALA A 144 0.24 15.52 6.83
CA ALA A 144 -0.60 14.67 7.68
C ALA A 144 -1.91 15.34 8.11
N GLU A 145 -1.90 16.67 8.25
CA GLU A 145 -3.09 17.45 8.56
C GLU A 145 -4.17 17.36 7.47
N TRP A 146 -3.83 16.96 6.24
CA TRP A 146 -4.82 16.73 5.18
C TRP A 146 -5.63 15.45 5.41
N GLN A 147 -5.23 14.55 6.31
CA GLN A 147 -6.04 13.39 6.68
C GLN A 147 -7.09 13.73 7.75
N ASN A 148 -7.06 14.94 8.33
CA ASN A 148 -8.03 15.32 9.36
C ASN A 148 -9.39 15.71 8.73
N PHE A 149 -10.37 14.82 8.88
CA PHE A 149 -11.68 14.91 8.24
C PHE A 149 -12.51 16.13 8.68
N ASP A 150 -12.37 16.58 9.92
CA ASP A 150 -13.10 17.75 10.44
C ASP A 150 -12.66 19.05 9.74
N ILE A 151 -11.45 19.06 9.20
CA ILE A 151 -10.85 20.20 8.48
C ILE A 151 -11.16 20.13 6.98
N MET A 152 -11.48 18.94 6.44
CA MET A 152 -11.49 18.71 5.00
C MET A 152 -12.66 19.35 4.24
N HIS A 153 -13.70 19.88 4.88
CA HIS A 153 -14.86 20.53 4.23
C HIS A 153 -15.36 19.79 2.95
N GLY A 154 -15.29 18.45 2.90
CA GLY A 154 -15.71 17.64 1.75
C GLY A 154 -14.70 17.48 0.59
N GLN A 155 -13.42 17.83 0.75
CA GLN A 155 -12.37 17.68 -0.28
C GLN A 155 -11.62 16.34 -0.24
N ILE A 156 -12.33 15.23 -0.05
CA ILE A 156 -11.74 13.89 0.09
C ILE A 156 -10.91 13.50 -1.15
N TRP A 157 -11.32 13.95 -2.34
CA TRP A 157 -10.63 13.70 -3.61
C TRP A 157 -9.20 14.28 -3.65
N ARG A 158 -8.89 15.27 -2.80
CA ARG A 158 -7.60 15.98 -2.81
C ARG A 158 -6.41 15.05 -2.56
N LEU A 159 -6.57 14.05 -1.70
CA LEU A 159 -5.49 13.13 -1.34
C LEU A 159 -5.08 12.30 -2.56
N ASP A 160 -6.05 11.69 -3.23
CA ASP A 160 -5.82 10.87 -4.41
C ASP A 160 -5.34 11.74 -5.58
N SER A 161 -5.91 12.94 -5.77
CA SER A 161 -5.44 13.90 -6.78
C SER A 161 -3.98 14.27 -6.59
N TRP A 162 -3.54 14.56 -5.36
CA TRP A 162 -2.14 14.87 -5.09
C TRP A 162 -1.20 13.71 -5.49
N VAL A 163 -1.61 12.46 -5.24
CA VAL A 163 -0.84 11.27 -5.63
C VAL A 163 -0.74 11.15 -7.15
N PHE A 164 -1.84 11.39 -7.87
CA PHE A 164 -1.81 11.37 -9.33
C PHE A 164 -1.00 12.54 -9.91
N ASP A 165 -1.11 13.74 -9.36
CA ASP A 165 -0.33 14.89 -9.81
C ASP A 165 1.17 14.59 -9.70
N LYS A 166 1.63 14.03 -8.57
CA LYS A 166 3.01 13.56 -8.39
C LYS A 166 3.44 12.53 -9.43
N TYR A 167 2.59 11.55 -9.72
CA TYR A 167 2.87 10.55 -10.75
C TYR A 167 2.94 11.16 -12.15
N ILE A 168 2.03 12.08 -12.50
CA ILE A 168 2.02 12.76 -13.79
C ILE A 168 3.24 13.65 -13.97
N ASP A 169 3.65 14.37 -12.93
CA ASP A 169 4.86 15.20 -12.96
C ASP A 169 6.10 14.31 -13.13
N TRP A 170 6.20 13.19 -12.41
CA TRP A 170 7.25 12.20 -12.61
C TRP A 170 7.29 11.64 -14.04
N LEU A 171 6.12 11.35 -14.64
CA LEU A 171 6.04 10.92 -16.04
C LEU A 171 6.62 11.94 -17.01
N ARG A 172 6.42 13.23 -16.75
CA ARG A 172 6.92 14.33 -17.59
C ARG A 172 8.42 14.55 -17.39
N GLU A 173 8.89 14.51 -16.16
CA GLU A 173 10.23 14.99 -15.79
C GLU A 173 11.28 13.88 -15.71
N ASP A 174 10.90 12.67 -15.29
CA ASP A 174 11.87 11.64 -14.90
C ASP A 174 11.70 10.31 -15.64
N ALA A 175 10.48 9.94 -16.05
CA ALA A 175 10.23 8.62 -16.63
C ALA A 175 11.13 8.29 -17.84
N HIS A 176 11.48 9.29 -18.65
CA HIS A 176 12.37 9.11 -19.80
C HIS A 176 13.78 8.63 -19.41
N LYS A 177 14.27 9.00 -18.22
CA LYS A 177 15.57 8.59 -17.67
C LYS A 177 15.60 7.09 -17.34
N TYR A 178 14.44 6.52 -17.02
CA TYR A 178 14.30 5.13 -16.57
C TYR A 178 13.60 4.21 -17.59
N LYS A 179 13.35 4.69 -18.81
CA LYS A 179 12.73 3.94 -19.93
C LYS A 179 13.39 2.59 -20.21
N ASN A 180 14.70 2.47 -19.99
CA ASN A 180 15.46 1.23 -20.24
C ASN A 180 15.88 0.52 -18.95
N ALA A 181 15.58 1.09 -17.78
CA ALA A 181 15.85 0.46 -16.50
C ALA A 181 14.90 -0.73 -16.28
N GLU A 182 15.42 -1.75 -15.61
CA GLU A 182 14.67 -2.92 -15.17
C GLU A 182 14.54 -2.91 -13.64
N ARG A 183 13.55 -3.62 -13.11
CA ARG A 183 13.23 -3.65 -11.67
C ARG A 183 12.85 -2.26 -11.15
N VAL A 184 12.02 -1.55 -11.91
CA VAL A 184 11.43 -0.28 -11.50
C VAL A 184 10.07 -0.54 -10.86
N VAL A 185 9.83 0.00 -9.66
CA VAL A 185 8.54 -0.10 -8.98
C VAL A 185 7.97 1.29 -8.72
N LEU A 186 6.72 1.51 -9.12
CA LEU A 186 5.97 2.72 -8.80
C LEU A 186 4.83 2.34 -7.86
N PHE A 187 4.73 3.01 -6.72
CA PHE A 187 3.72 2.76 -5.71
C PHE A 187 2.87 4.00 -5.47
N LEU A 188 1.56 3.84 -5.67
CA LEU A 188 0.56 4.88 -5.50
C LEU A 188 -0.44 4.42 -4.43
N HIS A 189 -0.36 5.03 -3.26
CA HIS A 189 -1.27 4.75 -2.15
C HIS A 189 -2.40 5.79 -2.11
N LEU A 190 -3.62 5.33 -2.40
CA LEU A 190 -4.82 6.14 -2.57
C LEU A 190 -5.72 5.97 -1.34
N LEU A 191 -5.85 7.00 -0.52
CA LEU A 191 -6.57 6.97 0.77
C LEU A 191 -8.03 7.44 0.66
N GLY A 192 -8.45 8.00 -0.48
CA GLY A 192 -9.76 8.65 -0.61
C GLY A 192 -10.95 7.71 -0.38
N CYS A 193 -10.79 6.41 -0.63
CA CYS A 193 -11.86 5.42 -0.47
C CYS A 193 -12.15 5.11 1.01
N ASP A 194 -11.11 4.84 1.78
CA ASP A 194 -11.20 4.64 3.23
C ASP A 194 -11.75 5.88 3.94
N THR A 195 -11.19 7.04 3.61
CA THR A 195 -11.65 8.36 4.10
C THR A 195 -13.16 8.58 3.86
N THR A 196 -13.63 8.24 2.66
CA THR A 196 -15.06 8.33 2.32
C THR A 196 -15.88 7.39 3.19
N GLY A 197 -15.46 6.14 3.36
CA GLY A 197 -16.18 5.15 4.17
C GLY A 197 -16.29 5.54 5.65
N HIS A 198 -15.28 6.24 6.19
CA HIS A 198 -15.30 6.78 7.55
C HIS A 198 -16.20 8.02 7.71
N THR A 199 -16.22 8.90 6.70
CA THR A 199 -16.97 10.18 6.76
C THR A 199 -18.45 10.01 6.38
N ALA A 200 -18.75 9.12 5.44
CA ALA A 200 -20.09 8.81 4.99
C ALA A 200 -20.31 7.30 5.09
N LYS A 201 -21.35 6.87 5.82
CA LYS A 201 -21.78 5.46 5.84
C LYS A 201 -21.79 4.89 4.41
N PRO A 202 -21.48 3.60 4.20
CA PRO A 202 -21.02 2.98 2.93
C PRO A 202 -22.06 2.94 1.77
N TYR A 203 -22.65 4.09 1.45
CA TYR A 203 -23.67 4.32 0.42
C TYR A 203 -23.58 5.75 -0.15
N SER A 204 -22.42 6.42 -0.04
CA SER A 204 -22.26 7.81 -0.46
C SER A 204 -21.94 7.92 -1.97
N LYS A 205 -22.29 9.06 -2.59
CA LYS A 205 -22.11 9.32 -4.04
C LYS A 205 -20.68 9.15 -4.55
N TYR A 206 -19.66 9.09 -3.68
CA TYR A 206 -18.26 8.92 -4.09
C TYR A 206 -17.99 7.55 -4.75
N GLU A 207 -18.72 6.50 -4.36
CA GLU A 207 -18.62 5.15 -4.95
C GLU A 207 -18.78 5.16 -6.47
N LYS A 208 -19.54 6.12 -7.01
CA LYS A 208 -19.80 6.25 -8.45
C LYS A 208 -18.65 6.87 -9.25
N ASN A 209 -17.72 7.54 -8.58
CA ASN A 209 -16.65 8.32 -9.21
C ASN A 209 -15.24 7.93 -8.72
N LEU A 210 -15.04 6.75 -8.13
CA LEU A 210 -13.71 6.27 -7.77
C LEU A 210 -12.81 6.20 -9.02
N PRO A 211 -11.77 7.05 -9.13
CA PRO A 211 -10.77 6.92 -10.17
C PRO A 211 -9.73 5.91 -9.68
N ILE A 212 -10.12 4.63 -9.58
CA ILE A 212 -9.15 3.58 -9.30
C ILE A 212 -8.54 3.15 -10.62
N TYR A 213 -7.22 3.22 -10.68
CA TYR A 213 -6.40 2.59 -11.71
C TYR A 213 -5.85 1.29 -11.10
N ILE A 214 -5.96 0.17 -11.82
CA ILE A 214 -5.46 -1.14 -11.38
C ILE A 214 -4.06 -1.37 -11.97
N LEU A 215 -3.25 -2.11 -11.20
CA LEU A 215 -1.94 -2.66 -11.52
C LEU A 215 -1.67 -2.81 -13.04
N TYR A 216 -0.89 -1.90 -13.61
CA TYR A 216 -0.40 -2.05 -14.98
C TYR A 216 0.97 -2.73 -14.95
N ILE A 217 1.00 -3.97 -15.41
CA ILE A 217 2.24 -4.69 -15.67
C ILE A 217 2.59 -4.42 -17.13
N GLU A 218 3.55 -3.51 -17.35
CA GLU A 218 4.06 -3.24 -18.69
C GLU A 218 4.91 -4.44 -19.16
N LYS A 219 4.30 -5.31 -19.99
CA LYS A 219 5.04 -6.27 -20.81
C LYS A 219 5.44 -5.55 -22.09
N LYS A 220 6.74 -5.48 -22.36
CA LYS A 220 7.24 -5.15 -23.70
C LYS A 220 6.76 -6.20 -24.70
#